data_AF-A0AA42L740-F1
#
_entry.id   AF-A0AA42L740-F1
#
_cell.length_a   1.000
_cell.length_b   1.000
_cell.length_c   1.000
_cell.angle_alpha   90.00
_cell.angle_beta   90.00
_cell.angle_gamma   90.00
#
_symmetry.space_group_name_H-M   'P 1'
#
loop_
_entity.id
_entity.type
_entity.pdbx_description
1 polymer ?
#
loop_
_entity_poly.entity_id
_entity_poly.type
_entity_poly.pdbx_seq_one_letter_code
_entity_poly.pdbx_strand_id
1 'polypeptide(L)'
;MRFADARGRAPVVRNVPVRSAVHDRLEQHFLDAFTAGIQTANLRAEDFRSPHYNVFFVDGTKDREANPIFSAKHLISGNIVRIVIFESPPDYTEVHNRVGDDNAKDELCVFTALSGMQRAMDTTVAWAKQQAL
;
A
#
# COMPACT_ATOMS: atom_id res chain seq x y z
N MET A 1 -0.70 7.37 -39.90
CA MET A 1 0.21 8.53 -39.79
C MET A 1 0.30 8.90 -38.31
N ARG A 2 1.45 8.73 -37.65
CA ARG A 2 1.67 9.09 -36.24
C ARG A 2 2.80 10.11 -36.20
N PHE A 3 2.57 11.24 -35.53
CA PHE A 3 3.55 12.31 -35.37
C PHE A 3 4.64 11.86 -34.39
N ALA A 4 5.90 12.01 -34.80
CA ALA A 4 7.06 11.82 -33.95
C ALA A 4 7.32 13.09 -33.11
N ASP A 5 7.72 12.91 -31.85
CA ASP A 5 8.27 13.98 -31.01
C ASP A 5 9.64 14.43 -31.57
N ALA A 6 9.95 15.72 -31.41
CA ALA A 6 11.13 16.42 -31.93
C ALA A 6 12.51 15.91 -31.46
N ARG A 7 12.61 14.80 -30.72
CA ARG A 7 13.87 14.20 -30.25
C ARG A 7 14.15 12.79 -30.79
N GLY A 8 13.39 12.31 -31.77
CA GLY A 8 13.70 11.06 -32.48
C GLY A 8 13.76 9.81 -31.61
N ARG A 9 13.26 9.87 -30.37
CA ARG A 9 13.13 8.68 -29.52
C ARG A 9 11.80 8.02 -29.83
N ALA A 10 11.86 6.78 -30.33
CA ALA A 10 10.70 5.92 -30.37
C ALA A 10 10.07 5.87 -28.96
N PRO A 11 8.73 5.89 -28.83
CA PRO A 11 8.09 5.66 -27.54
C PRO A 11 8.57 4.31 -27.02
N VAL A 12 9.20 4.31 -25.84
CA VAL A 12 9.58 3.08 -25.15
C VAL A 12 8.26 2.41 -24.75
N VAL A 13 7.80 1.47 -25.56
CA VAL A 13 6.73 0.54 -25.17
C VAL A 13 7.36 -0.36 -24.12
N ARG A 14 7.23 0.02 -22.84
CA ARG A 14 7.64 -0.84 -21.74
C ARG A 14 6.70 -2.04 -21.73
N ASN A 15 7.21 -3.20 -22.17
CA ASN A 15 6.57 -4.48 -21.88
C ASN A 15 6.63 -4.70 -20.38
N VAL A 16 5.59 -4.25 -19.66
CA VAL A 16 5.43 -4.51 -18.23
C VAL A 16 5.08 -5.99 -18.10
N PRO A 17 5.90 -6.81 -17.41
CA PRO A 17 5.58 -8.22 -17.20
C PRO A 17 4.18 -8.40 -16.59
N VAL A 18 3.46 -9.45 -16.98
CA VAL A 18 2.08 -9.73 -16.51
C VAL A 18 1.99 -9.75 -14.97
N ARG A 19 3.02 -10.26 -14.29
CA ARG A 19 3.09 -10.28 -12.82
C ARG A 19 3.14 -8.88 -12.19
N SER A 20 3.84 -7.92 -12.81
CA SER A 20 3.82 -6.53 -12.34
C SER A 20 2.46 -5.87 -12.49
N ALA A 21 1.71 -6.16 -13.56
CA ALA A 21 0.38 -5.60 -13.75
C ALA A 21 -0.65 -6.11 -12.71
N VAL A 22 -0.52 -7.36 -12.26
CA VAL A 22 -1.38 -7.91 -11.19
C VAL A 22 -1.06 -7.26 -9.84
N HIS A 23 0.23 -7.13 -9.50
CA HIS A 23 0.66 -6.45 -8.27
C HIS A 23 0.16 -5.01 -8.22
N ASP A 24 0.39 -4.25 -9.29
CA ASP A 24 0.00 -2.83 -9.35
C ASP A 24 -1.53 -2.65 -9.25
N ARG A 25 -2.31 -3.56 -9.85
CA ARG A 25 -3.79 -3.57 -9.70
C ARG A 25 -4.23 -3.89 -8.28
N LEU A 26 -3.56 -4.83 -7.62
CA LEU A 26 -3.89 -5.22 -6.25
C LEU A 26 -3.57 -4.09 -5.28
N GLU A 27 -2.41 -3.45 -5.42
CA GLU A 27 -2.05 -2.25 -4.67
C GLU A 27 -3.09 -1.13 -4.87
N GLN A 28 -3.46 -0.83 -6.12
CA GLN A 28 -4.48 0.18 -6.42
C GLN A 28 -5.82 -0.17 -5.77
N HIS A 29 -6.21 -1.45 -5.78
CA HIS A 29 -7.46 -1.88 -5.18
C HIS A 29 -7.51 -1.63 -3.67
N PHE A 30 -6.41 -1.87 -2.95
CA PHE A 30 -6.30 -1.51 -1.53
C PHE A 30 -6.32 0.00 -1.33
N LEU A 31 -5.62 0.77 -2.16
CA LEU A 31 -5.60 2.23 -2.09
C LEU A 31 -7.00 2.82 -2.28
N ASP A 32 -7.76 2.32 -3.25
CA ASP A 32 -9.13 2.75 -3.52
C ASP A 32 -10.06 2.41 -2.35
N ALA A 33 -9.98 1.18 -1.84
CA ALA A 33 -10.78 0.74 -0.69
C ALA A 33 -10.49 1.57 0.57
N PHE A 34 -9.22 1.84 0.85
CA PHE A 34 -8.81 2.69 1.96
C PHE A 34 -9.31 4.13 1.78
N THR A 35 -9.13 4.71 0.59
CA THR A 35 -9.57 6.07 0.26
C THR A 35 -11.09 6.24 0.38
N ALA A 36 -11.85 5.29 -0.13
CA ALA A 36 -13.30 5.28 0.03
C ALA A 36 -13.71 5.11 1.51
N GLY A 37 -13.00 4.26 2.25
CA GLY A 37 -13.23 4.01 3.67
C GLY A 37 -13.00 5.24 4.55
N ILE A 38 -11.89 5.97 4.34
CA ILE A 38 -11.61 7.22 5.08
C ILE A 38 -12.64 8.30 4.76
N GLN A 39 -13.05 8.43 3.50
CA GLN A 39 -14.07 9.40 3.07
C GLN A 39 -15.43 9.08 3.70
N THR A 40 -15.84 7.82 3.66
CA THR A 40 -17.09 7.33 4.27
C THR A 40 -17.09 7.54 5.78
N ALA A 41 -15.94 7.41 6.42
CA ALA A 41 -15.76 7.64 7.85
C ALA A 41 -15.59 9.13 8.23
N ASN A 42 -15.66 10.05 7.26
CA ASN A 42 -15.44 11.48 7.44
C ASN A 42 -14.09 11.80 8.12
N LEU A 43 -13.06 11.01 7.82
CA LEU A 43 -11.70 11.24 8.28
C LEU A 43 -10.99 12.21 7.34
N ARG A 44 -10.06 13.00 7.89
CA ARG A 44 -9.25 13.94 7.11
C ARG A 44 -8.19 13.18 6.33
N ALA A 45 -8.26 13.19 5.00
CA ALA A 45 -7.32 12.46 4.16
C ALA A 45 -5.88 12.95 4.35
N GLU A 46 -5.69 14.24 4.63
CA GLU A 46 -4.38 14.84 4.89
C GLU A 46 -3.69 14.33 6.17
N ASP A 47 -4.42 13.69 7.09
CA ASP A 47 -3.84 13.09 8.29
C ASP A 47 -3.18 11.73 7.97
N PHE A 48 -3.33 11.21 6.75
CA PHE A 48 -2.80 9.94 6.32
C PHE A 48 -1.85 10.07 5.13
N ARG A 49 -0.76 9.29 5.14
CA ARG A 49 0.11 9.08 3.98
C ARG A 49 0.02 7.64 3.51
N SER A 50 -0.37 7.44 2.25
CA SER A 50 -0.40 6.14 1.57
C SER A 50 0.02 6.29 0.09
N PRO A 51 0.84 5.38 -0.47
CA PRO A 51 1.55 4.31 0.25
C PRO A 51 2.63 4.89 1.18
N HIS A 52 2.77 4.35 2.39
CA HIS A 52 3.83 4.77 3.31
C HIS A 52 5.20 4.20 2.89
N TYR A 53 5.29 2.88 2.75
CA TYR A 53 6.46 2.20 2.21
C TYR A 53 6.37 2.26 0.69
N ASN A 54 7.33 2.94 0.07
CA ASN A 54 7.35 3.19 -1.37
C ASN A 54 8.79 3.31 -1.89
N VAL A 55 9.54 2.22 -1.75
CA VAL A 55 10.95 2.09 -2.13
C VAL A 55 11.07 1.84 -3.64
N PHE A 56 12.06 2.48 -4.26
CA PHE A 56 12.41 2.32 -5.67
C PHE A 56 13.90 2.01 -5.78
N PHE A 57 14.26 1.20 -6.78
CA PHE A 57 15.64 1.06 -7.24
C PHE A 57 16.12 2.39 -7.86
N VAL A 58 17.44 2.50 -8.04
CA VAL A 58 18.10 3.69 -8.62
C VAL A 58 17.59 4.01 -10.03
N ASP A 59 17.13 2.99 -10.77
CA ASP A 59 16.56 3.13 -12.12
C ASP A 59 15.09 3.61 -12.13
N GLY A 60 14.50 3.85 -10.94
CA GLY A 60 13.11 4.24 -10.76
C GLY A 60 12.12 3.09 -10.81
N THR A 61 12.57 1.84 -10.92
CA THR A 61 11.71 0.66 -10.82
C THR A 61 11.29 0.46 -9.37
N LYS A 62 10.00 0.23 -9.12
CA LYS A 62 9.48 -0.02 -7.77
C LYS A 62 10.04 -1.34 -7.22
N ASP A 63 10.59 -1.31 -6.01
CA ASP A 63 11.04 -2.51 -5.31
C ASP A 63 9.84 -3.20 -4.67
N ARG A 64 9.32 -4.25 -5.32
CA ARG A 64 8.11 -4.94 -4.87
C ARG A 64 8.36 -5.94 -3.74
N GLU A 65 9.61 -6.28 -3.47
CA GLU A 65 9.96 -7.15 -2.33
C GLU A 65 10.10 -6.34 -1.04
N ALA A 66 10.58 -5.09 -1.15
CA ALA A 66 10.69 -4.17 -0.02
C ALA A 66 9.36 -3.43 0.31
N ASN A 67 8.40 -3.41 -0.61
CA ASN A 67 7.12 -2.73 -0.42
C ASN A 67 5.98 -3.70 -0.10
N PRO A 68 5.24 -3.52 1.01
CA PRO A 68 4.00 -4.24 1.25
C PRO A 68 2.96 -3.90 0.16
N ILE A 69 1.97 -4.78 -0.05
CA ILE A 69 0.93 -4.55 -1.06
C ILE A 69 0.13 -3.27 -0.78
N PHE A 70 0.03 -2.91 0.50
CA PHE A 70 -0.53 -1.65 0.96
C PHE A 70 0.18 -1.22 2.23
N SER A 71 0.33 0.09 2.40
CA SER A 71 0.71 0.65 3.70
C SER A 71 0.19 2.07 3.86
N ALA A 72 -0.20 2.42 5.07
CA ALA A 72 -0.57 3.78 5.43
C ALA A 72 0.09 4.19 6.74
N LYS A 73 0.38 5.48 6.87
CA LYS A 73 0.86 6.09 8.11
C LYS A 73 -0.08 7.19 8.52
N HIS A 74 -0.50 7.19 9.78
CA HIS A 74 -1.16 8.34 10.38
C HIS A 74 -0.10 9.35 10.80
N LEU A 75 -0.19 10.57 10.27
CA LEU A 75 0.87 11.58 10.39
C LEU A 75 0.97 12.16 11.80
N ILE A 76 -0.15 12.26 12.51
CA ILE A 76 -0.21 12.83 13.85
C ILE A 76 0.40 11.87 14.88
N SER A 77 -0.10 10.62 14.96
CA SER A 77 0.40 9.63 15.92
C SER A 77 1.71 8.97 15.48
N GLY A 78 1.99 8.96 14.17
CA GLY A 78 3.08 8.21 13.60
C GLY A 78 2.84 6.71 13.47
N ASN A 79 1.65 6.22 13.83
CA ASN A 79 1.26 4.81 13.71
C ASN A 79 1.19 4.38 12.25
N ILE A 80 1.42 3.09 12.02
CA ILE A 80 1.51 2.50 10.69
C ILE A 80 0.58 1.30 10.58
N VAL A 81 -0.01 1.09 9.41
CA VAL A 81 -0.58 -0.19 9.00
C VAL A 81 0.10 -0.63 7.71
N ARG A 82 0.37 -1.94 7.59
CA ARG A 82 0.80 -2.54 6.33
C ARG A 82 0.16 -3.90 6.12
N ILE A 83 -0.10 -4.21 4.85
CA ILE A 83 -0.67 -5.48 4.41
C ILE A 83 0.38 -6.21 3.58
N VAL A 84 0.61 -7.48 3.90
CA VAL A 84 1.52 -8.36 3.16
C VAL A 84 0.72 -9.56 2.69
N ILE A 85 0.73 -9.80 1.37
CA ILE A 85 0.00 -10.91 0.75
C ILE A 85 0.99 -11.98 0.28
N PHE A 86 0.70 -13.24 0.61
CA PHE A 86 1.46 -14.42 0.18
C PHE A 86 0.66 -15.27 -0.81
N GLU A 87 1.38 -16.02 -1.66
CA GLU A 87 0.79 -16.94 -2.64
C GLU A 87 0.22 -18.23 -2.02
N SER A 88 0.75 -18.65 -0.86
CA SER A 88 0.31 -19.82 -0.09
C SER A 88 0.14 -19.41 1.39
N PRO A 89 -0.61 -20.16 2.22
CA PRO A 89 -1.06 -19.66 3.52
C PRO A 89 0.13 -19.15 4.35
N PRO A 90 -0.09 -17.99 4.98
CA PRO A 90 -0.54 -18.04 6.36
C PRO A 90 -2.05 -17.84 6.45
N ASP A 91 -2.61 -18.36 7.55
CA ASP A 91 -3.90 -17.88 8.04
C ASP A 91 -3.84 -16.36 8.21
N TYR A 92 -4.99 -15.71 8.05
CA TYR A 92 -5.10 -14.27 8.31
C TYR A 92 -4.56 -13.96 9.72
N THR A 93 -3.47 -13.19 9.79
CA THR A 93 -2.73 -12.93 11.01
C THR A 93 -2.48 -11.44 11.16
N GLU A 94 -2.74 -10.90 12.35
CA GLU A 94 -2.43 -9.51 12.73
C GLU A 94 -1.32 -9.53 13.76
N VAL A 95 -0.26 -8.75 13.53
CA VAL A 95 0.86 -8.59 14.45
C VAL A 95 1.05 -7.10 14.74
N HIS A 96 1.09 -6.75 16.02
CA HIS A 96 1.41 -5.40 16.46
C HIS A 96 2.87 -5.32 16.86
N ASN A 97 3.60 -4.39 16.26
CA ASN A 97 5.00 -4.11 16.57
C ASN A 97 5.15 -2.69 17.09
N ARG A 98 6.07 -2.50 18.03
CA ARG A 98 6.50 -1.16 18.42
C ARG A 98 7.60 -0.70 17.47
N VAL A 99 7.49 0.53 16.98
CA VAL A 99 8.42 1.08 15.97
C VAL A 99 8.90 2.48 16.35
N GLY A 100 10.02 2.90 15.75
CA GLY A 100 10.73 4.15 16.07
C GLY A 100 11.80 3.97 17.15
N ASP A 101 12.72 4.93 17.24
CA ASP A 101 13.90 4.85 18.12
C ASP A 101 13.53 4.70 19.61
N ASP A 102 12.36 5.20 20.01
CA ASP A 102 11.81 5.16 21.36
C ASP A 102 10.71 4.10 21.55
N ASN A 103 10.41 3.30 20.52
CA ASN A 103 9.28 2.36 20.50
C ASN A 103 7.93 3.02 20.85
N ALA A 104 7.76 4.32 20.59
CA ALA A 104 6.54 5.06 20.94
C ALA A 104 5.38 4.82 19.95
N LYS A 105 5.67 4.35 18.73
CA LYS A 105 4.68 4.18 17.66
C LYS A 105 4.25 2.73 17.53
N ASP A 106 3.01 2.52 17.13
CA ASP A 106 2.46 1.20 16.85
C ASP A 106 2.40 0.93 15.35
N GLU A 107 2.86 -0.25 14.93
CA GLU A 107 2.72 -0.76 13.58
C GLU A 107 1.86 -2.02 13.59
N LEU A 108 0.69 -1.95 12.94
CA LEU A 108 -0.14 -3.11 12.64
C LEU A 108 0.31 -3.74 11.31
N CYS A 109 0.77 -4.99 11.38
CA CYS A 109 1.12 -5.81 10.23
C CYS A 109 0.05 -6.88 10.01
N VAL A 110 -0.62 -6.85 8.87
CA VAL A 110 -1.55 -7.90 8.47
C VAL A 110 -0.88 -8.80 7.44
N PHE A 111 -0.81 -10.10 7.75
CA PHE A 111 -0.31 -11.14 6.86
C PHE A 111 -1.50 -11.97 6.39
N THR A 112 -1.65 -12.15 5.08
CA THR A 112 -2.78 -12.91 4.54
C THR A 112 -2.49 -13.51 3.17
N ALA A 113 -3.35 -14.43 2.72
CA ALA A 113 -3.44 -14.84 1.33
C ALA A 113 -4.52 -14.02 0.59
N LEU A 114 -4.60 -14.14 -0.74
CA LEU A 114 -5.62 -13.43 -1.53
C LEU A 114 -7.06 -13.67 -1.04
N SER A 115 -7.35 -14.84 -0.46
CA SER A 115 -8.66 -15.17 0.10
C SER A 115 -9.06 -14.28 1.29
N GLY A 116 -8.10 -13.70 2.02
CA GLY A 116 -8.33 -12.79 3.14
C GLY A 116 -8.30 -11.31 2.77
N MET A 117 -8.21 -10.98 1.48
CA MET A 117 -8.04 -9.61 0.98
C MET A 117 -9.14 -8.65 1.45
N GLN A 118 -10.41 -9.05 1.35
CA GLN A 118 -11.52 -8.18 1.77
C GLN A 118 -11.43 -7.86 3.27
N ARG A 119 -11.16 -8.87 4.10
CA ARG A 119 -10.94 -8.70 5.53
C ARG A 119 -9.77 -7.76 5.81
N ALA A 120 -8.68 -7.89 5.07
CA ALA A 120 -7.52 -7.00 5.22
C ALA A 120 -7.86 -5.54 4.86
N MET A 121 -8.66 -5.30 3.82
CA MET A 121 -9.15 -3.96 3.48
C MET A 121 -10.02 -3.39 4.61
N ASP A 122 -10.97 -4.16 5.12
CA ASP A 122 -11.82 -3.75 6.24
C ASP A 122 -10.99 -3.39 7.47
N THR A 123 -9.94 -4.17 7.75
CA THR A 123 -8.97 -3.92 8.82
C THR A 123 -8.21 -2.62 8.62
N THR A 124 -7.78 -2.27 7.41
CA THR A 124 -7.12 -0.96 7.17
C THR A 124 -8.04 0.21 7.49
N VAL A 125 -9.34 0.11 7.17
CA VAL A 125 -10.33 1.15 7.45
C VAL A 125 -10.65 1.20 8.95
N ALA A 126 -10.78 0.04 9.61
CA ALA A 126 -10.97 -0.03 11.06
C ALA A 126 -9.78 0.59 11.81
N TRP A 127 -8.55 0.27 11.38
CA TRP A 127 -7.33 0.87 11.91
C TRP A 127 -7.32 2.39 11.74
N ALA A 128 -7.71 2.91 10.57
CA ALA A 128 -7.76 4.36 10.33
C ALA A 128 -8.75 5.07 11.27
N LYS A 129 -9.92 4.48 11.51
CA LYS A 129 -10.92 5.01 12.43
C LYS A 129 -10.41 5.09 13.87
N GLN A 130 -9.59 4.12 14.30
CA GLN A 130 -8.97 4.14 15.63
C GLN A 130 -7.97 5.29 15.82
N GLN A 131 -7.46 5.88 14.74
CA GLN A 131 -6.51 6.99 14.84
C GLN A 131 -7.16 8.34 15.13
N ALA A 132 -8.49 8.43 14.96
CA ALA A 132 -9.28 9.64 15.18
C ALA A 132 -9.99 9.66 16.55
N LEU A 133 -9.73 8.66 17.39
CA LEU A 133 -10.17 8.59 18.79
C LEU A 133 -9.18 9.31 19.71
#